data_AF-A0A200J8F6-F1
#
_entry.id   AF-A0A200J8F6-F1
#
_cell.length_a   1.000
_cell.length_b   1.000
_cell.length_c   1.000
_cell.angle_alpha   90.00
_cell.angle_beta   90.00
_cell.angle_gamma   90.00
#
_symmetry.space_group_name_H-M   'P 1'
#
loop_
_entity.id
_entity.type
_entity.pdbx_description
1 polymer ?
#
loop_
_entity_poly.entity_id
_entity_poly.type
_entity_poly.pdbx_seq_one_letter_code
_entity_poly.pdbx_strand_id
1 'polypeptide(L)'
;MTKIIFLTASVVFILVGLFLTHYLKKKNWLPNRWLTGCLVFLIVLVPSLLFPNMSDGLRQIIYGVSGILAVVFFESSRLIAEQKRVTYEMEQK
;
A
#
# COMPACT_ATOMS: atom_id res chain seq x y z
N MET A 1 -8.92 -2.27 -26.93
CA MET A 1 -9.06 -3.43 -26.04
C MET A 1 -8.06 -3.39 -24.89
N THR A 2 -6.75 -3.37 -25.14
CA THR A 2 -5.68 -3.47 -24.10
C THR A 2 -5.72 -2.38 -23.01
N LYS A 3 -6.09 -1.14 -23.38
CA LYS A 3 -6.21 -0.02 -22.43
C LYS A 3 -7.30 -0.23 -21.38
N ILE A 4 -8.44 -0.79 -21.79
CA ILE A 4 -9.58 -1.05 -20.91
C ILE A 4 -9.22 -2.15 -19.91
N ILE A 5 -8.58 -3.22 -20.39
CA ILE A 5 -8.10 -4.33 -19.55
C ILE A 5 -7.11 -3.84 -18.49
N PHE A 6 -6.17 -2.96 -18.86
CA PHE A 6 -5.23 -2.36 -17.92
C PHE A 6 -5.93 -1.52 -16.83
N LEU A 7 -6.94 -0.73 -17.24
CA LEU A 7 -7.70 0.13 -16.34
C LEU A 7 -8.49 -0.72 -15.34
N THR A 8 -9.21 -1.74 -15.83
CA THR A 8 -9.94 -2.68 -14.98
C THR A 8 -9.01 -3.44 -14.04
N ALA A 9 -7.87 -3.94 -14.52
CA ALA A 9 -6.88 -4.62 -13.68
C ALA A 9 -6.34 -3.70 -12.58
N SER A 10 -6.08 -2.42 -12.89
CA SER A 10 -5.62 -1.43 -11.92
C SER A 10 -6.66 -1.14 -10.85
N VAL A 11 -7.94 -1.04 -11.23
CA VAL A 11 -9.04 -0.85 -10.27
C VAL A 11 -9.18 -2.06 -9.34
N VAL A 12 -9.16 -3.29 -9.89
CA VAL A 12 -9.21 -4.52 -9.09
C VAL A 12 -8.01 -4.59 -8.14
N PHE A 13 -6.82 -4.22 -8.60
CA PHE A 13 -5.62 -4.18 -7.78
C PHE A 13 -5.74 -3.23 -6.59
N ILE A 14 -6.30 -2.03 -6.81
CA ILE A 14 -6.57 -1.06 -5.73
C ILE A 14 -7.60 -1.64 -4.75
N LEU A 15 -8.67 -2.28 -5.23
CA LEU A 15 -9.69 -2.90 -4.38
C LEU A 15 -9.09 -3.99 -3.48
N VAL A 16 -8.18 -4.81 -4.00
CA VAL A 16 -7.47 -5.82 -3.21
C VAL A 16 -6.63 -5.16 -2.11
N GLY A 17 -5.89 -4.09 -2.43
CA GLY A 17 -5.11 -3.34 -1.43
C GLY A 17 -5.98 -2.71 -0.35
N LEU A 18 -7.14 -2.17 -0.72
CA LEU A 18 -8.13 -1.65 0.24
C LEU A 18 -8.68 -2.75 1.14
N PHE A 19 -9.09 -3.89 0.57
CA PHE A 19 -9.61 -5.01 1.34
C PHE A 19 -8.59 -5.56 2.33
N LEU A 20 -7.33 -5.65 1.88
CA LEU A 20 -6.21 -6.05 2.74
C LEU A 20 -6.00 -5.05 3.88
N THR A 21 -6.10 -3.75 3.62
CA THR A 21 -5.98 -2.71 4.66
C THR A 21 -7.08 -2.82 5.70
N HIS A 22 -8.34 -3.00 5.27
CA HIS A 22 -9.45 -3.22 6.19
C HIS A 22 -9.28 -4.50 7.01
N TYR A 23 -8.76 -5.56 6.40
CA TYR A 23 -8.44 -6.80 7.09
C TYR A 23 -7.35 -6.61 8.16
N LEU A 24 -6.25 -5.91 7.83
CA LEU A 24 -5.17 -5.58 8.78
C LEU A 24 -5.66 -4.65 9.90
N LYS A 25 -6.53 -3.69 9.58
CA LYS A 25 -7.19 -2.82 10.56
C LYS A 25 -8.04 -3.62 11.54
N LYS A 26 -8.85 -4.56 11.06
CA LYS A 26 -9.69 -5.43 11.91
C LYS A 26 -8.85 -6.23 12.92
N LYS A 27 -7.62 -6.58 12.54
CA LYS A 27 -6.68 -7.30 13.40
C LYS A 27 -5.82 -6.39 14.29
N ASN A 28 -6.04 -5.06 14.26
CA ASN A 28 -5.25 -4.05 14.98
C ASN A 28 -3.74 -4.11 14.66
N TRP A 29 -3.42 -4.63 13.47
CA TRP A 29 -2.05 -4.86 13.00
C TRP A 29 -1.64 -3.83 11.95
N LEU A 30 -2.18 -2.61 12.09
CA LEU A 30 -1.79 -1.51 11.24
C LEU A 30 -0.30 -1.21 11.50
N PRO A 31 0.58 -1.41 10.50
CA PRO A 31 1.99 -1.12 10.69
C PRO A 31 2.16 0.38 10.95
N ASN A 32 3.11 0.74 11.81
CA ASN A 32 3.42 2.13 12.09
C ASN A 32 3.72 2.87 10.78
N ARG A 33 3.07 4.01 10.52
CA ARG A 33 3.06 4.69 9.21
C ARG A 33 4.46 4.86 8.60
N TRP A 34 5.41 5.29 9.41
CA TRP A 34 6.80 5.48 8.99
C TRP A 34 7.48 4.18 8.56
N LEU A 35 7.15 3.08 9.24
CA LEU A 35 7.67 1.76 8.93
C LEU A 35 7.10 1.26 7.60
N THR A 36 5.78 1.36 7.38
CA THR A 36 5.14 0.94 6.12
C THR A 36 5.62 1.75 4.93
N GLY A 37 5.76 3.07 5.09
CA GLY A 37 6.29 3.94 4.03
C GLY A 37 7.73 3.59 3.64
N CYS A 38 8.59 3.35 4.63
CA CYS A 38 9.94 2.83 4.38
C CYS A 38 9.92 1.43 3.76
N LEU A 39 9.07 0.54 4.25
CA LEU A 39 9.00 -0.85 3.79
C LEU A 39 8.59 -0.93 2.32
N VAL A 40 7.60 -0.13 1.89
CA VAL A 40 7.15 -0.05 0.49
C VAL A 40 8.33 0.21 -0.45
N PHE A 41 9.20 1.14 -0.09
CA PHE A 41 10.34 1.50 -0.91
C PHE A 41 11.46 0.45 -0.81
N LEU A 42 11.78 0.02 0.42
CA LEU A 42 12.85 -0.94 0.68
C LEU A 42 12.60 -2.29 0.02
N ILE A 43 11.35 -2.75 -0.05
CA ILE A 43 11.01 -4.07 -0.63
C ILE A 43 11.31 -4.14 -2.12
N VAL A 44 11.37 -3.01 -2.81
CA VAL A 44 11.79 -2.93 -4.22
C VAL A 44 13.27 -2.59 -4.33
N LEU A 45 13.71 -1.60 -3.57
CA LEU A 45 15.06 -1.06 -3.67
C LEU A 45 16.12 -2.09 -3.29
N VAL A 46 15.94 -2.76 -2.15
CA VAL A 46 16.91 -3.72 -1.61
C VAL A 46 17.15 -4.88 -2.59
N PRO A 47 16.12 -5.60 -3.08
CA PRO A 47 16.35 -6.68 -4.03
C PRO A 47 16.84 -6.19 -5.39
N SER A 48 16.44 -4.99 -5.85
CA SER A 48 16.95 -4.43 -7.10
C SER A 48 18.46 -4.13 -7.06
N LEU A 49 18.96 -3.68 -5.90
CA LEU A 49 20.37 -3.40 -5.69
C LEU A 49 21.20 -4.67 -5.44
N LEU A 50 20.67 -5.61 -4.65
CA LEU A 50 21.38 -6.85 -4.29
C LEU A 50 21.37 -7.90 -5.41
N PHE A 51 20.33 -7.92 -6.24
CA PHE A 51 20.15 -8.92 -7.30
C PHE A 51 19.86 -8.25 -8.65
N PRO A 52 20.89 -7.63 -9.28
CA PRO A 52 20.71 -6.94 -10.56
C PRO A 52 20.25 -7.87 -11.70
N ASN A 53 20.65 -9.14 -11.68
CA ASN A 53 20.24 -10.17 -12.66
C ASN A 53 19.00 -10.99 -12.22
N MET A 54 18.13 -10.43 -11.40
CA MET A 54 16.89 -11.10 -11.00
C MET A 54 15.95 -11.24 -12.21
N SER A 55 15.33 -12.42 -12.36
CA SER A 55 14.41 -12.71 -13.47
C SER A 55 13.21 -11.77 -13.49
N ASP A 56 12.71 -11.47 -14.69
CA ASP A 56 11.61 -10.52 -14.88
C ASP A 56 10.35 -10.91 -14.10
N GLY A 57 10.07 -12.21 -13.96
CA GLY A 57 8.93 -12.70 -13.19
C GLY A 57 9.04 -12.37 -11.69
N LEU A 58 10.21 -12.58 -11.09
CA LEU A 58 10.47 -12.24 -9.69
C LEU A 58 10.39 -10.74 -9.44
N ARG A 59 10.96 -9.94 -10.37
CA ARG A 59 10.82 -8.47 -10.33
C ARG A 59 9.35 -8.06 -10.36
N GLN A 60 8.55 -8.63 -11.26
CA GLN A 60 7.12 -8.33 -11.35
C GLN A 60 6.36 -8.65 -10.08
N ILE A 61 6.65 -9.78 -9.42
CA ILE A 61 6.05 -10.13 -8.13
C ILE A 61 6.42 -9.09 -7.06
N ILE A 62 7.69 -8.71 -6.96
CA ILE A 62 8.15 -7.70 -6.00
C ILE A 62 7.47 -6.35 -6.23
N TYR A 63 7.39 -5.90 -7.48
CA TYR A 63 6.67 -4.67 -7.83
C TYR A 63 5.16 -4.77 -7.52
N GLY A 64 4.55 -5.94 -7.76
CA GLY A 64 3.16 -6.19 -7.40
C GLY A 64 2.93 -6.11 -5.89
N VAL A 65 3.76 -6.78 -5.09
CA VAL A 65 3.70 -6.72 -3.62
C VAL A 65 3.93 -5.29 -3.12
N SER A 66 4.91 -4.59 -3.69
CA SER A 66 5.17 -3.17 -3.39
C SER A 66 3.97 -2.29 -3.69
N GLY A 67 3.27 -2.51 -4.80
CA GLY A 67 2.08 -1.75 -5.16
C GLY A 67 0.95 -1.96 -4.16
N ILE A 68 0.72 -3.20 -3.72
CA ILE A 68 -0.29 -3.51 -2.69
C ILE A 68 0.06 -2.80 -1.37
N LEU A 69 1.33 -2.88 -0.97
CA LEU A 69 1.83 -2.19 0.22
C LEU A 69 1.65 -0.67 0.12
N ALA A 70 1.85 -0.08 -1.07
CA ALA A 70 1.66 1.35 -1.30
C ALA A 70 0.19 1.76 -1.13
N VAL A 71 -0.75 0.96 -1.65
CA VAL A 71 -2.20 1.17 -1.43
C VAL A 71 -2.53 1.09 0.06
N VAL A 72 -1.98 0.11 0.77
CA VAL A 72 -2.18 -0.06 2.22
C VAL A 72 -1.64 1.13 3.01
N PHE A 73 -0.47 1.63 2.65
CA PHE A 73 0.12 2.83 3.25
C PHE A 73 -0.74 4.07 3.00
N PHE A 74 -1.26 4.25 1.79
CA PHE A 74 -2.11 5.38 1.43
C PHE A 74 -3.42 5.35 2.24
N GLU A 75 -4.09 4.20 2.28
CA GLU A 75 -5.36 4.03 3.00
C GLU A 75 -5.18 4.18 4.51
N SER A 76 -4.11 3.60 5.08
CA SER A 76 -3.78 3.77 6.49
C SER A 76 -3.49 5.24 6.83
N SER A 77 -2.79 5.95 5.95
CA SER A 77 -2.52 7.38 6.11
C SER A 77 -3.80 8.22 6.06
N ARG A 78 -4.74 7.87 5.16
CA ARG A 78 -6.06 8.51 5.04
C ARG A 78 -6.86 8.35 6.33
N LEU A 79 -6.97 7.12 6.84
CA LEU A 79 -7.72 6.82 8.06
C LEU A 79 -7.20 7.59 9.28
N ILE A 80 -5.88 7.71 9.44
CA ILE A 80 -5.27 8.47 10.55
C ILE A 80 -5.52 9.98 10.40
N ALA A 81 -5.42 10.51 9.18
CA ALA A 81 -5.70 11.92 8.91
C ALA A 81 -7.16 12.28 9.19
N GLU A 82 -8.08 11.38 8.85
CA GLU A 82 -9.51 11.51 9.13
C GLU A 82 -9.78 11.47 10.65
N GLN A 83 -9.17 10.52 11.37
CA GLN A 83 -9.30 10.41 12.81
C GLN A 83 -8.76 11.64 13.55
N LYS A 84 -7.63 12.21 13.09
CA LYS A 84 -7.10 13.47 13.64
C LYS A 84 -8.07 14.62 13.44
N ARG A 85 -8.68 14.77 12.25
CA ARG A 85 -9.67 15.82 11.97
C ARG A 85 -10.84 15.79 12.95
N VAL A 86 -11.41 14.61 13.20
CA VAL A 86 -12.53 14.44 14.12
C VAL A 86 -12.17 14.85 15.55
N THR A 87 -10.95 14.54 16.01
CA THR A 87 -10.48 14.95 17.35
C THR A 87 -10.38 16.47 17.48
N TYR A 88 -9.87 17.18 16.47
CA TYR A 88 -9.77 18.65 16.52
C TYR A 88 -11.15 19.33 16.53
N GLU A 89 -12.16 18.80 15.83
CA GLU A 89 -13.52 19.37 15.82
C GLU A 89 -14.25 19.20 17.16
N MET A 90 -13.91 18.17 17.95
CA MET A 90 -14.48 17.92 19.27
C MET A 90 -13.80 18.72 20.40
N GLU A 91 -12.53 19.10 20.22
CA GLU A 91 -11.78 19.91 21.19
C GLU A 91 -12.06 21.42 21.04
N GLN A 92 -12.64 21.83 19.91
CA GLN A 92 -13.05 23.22 19.62
C GLN A 92 -14.52 23.51 20.00
N LYS A 93 -15.23 22.54 20.60
CA LYS A 93 -16.63 22.65 21.00
C LYS A 93 -16.78 22.57 22.52
#